data_AF-A0A1D2W779-F1
#
_entry.id   AF-A0A1D2W779-F1
#
_cell.length_a   1.000
_cell.length_b   1.000
_cell.length_c   1.000
_cell.angle_alpha   90.00
_cell.angle_beta   90.00
_cell.angle_gamma   90.00
#
_symmetry.space_group_name_H-M   'P 1'
#
loop_
_entity.id
_entity.type
_entity.pdbx_description
1 polymer ?
#
loop_
_entity_poly.entity_id
_entity_poly.type
_entity_poly.pdbx_seq_one_letter_code
_entity_poly.pdbx_strand_id
1 'polypeptide(L)'
;MSLNPFSAFLKTVKYVLTRKIHFPKNCLHKTITMEDKQQFKVFRHAVMSTKLNGQNAAIFKVRFHLSGMSPEKNKPFSVIPMLFILGLPGFRAKLWTLNEKNGDFQGIYQWDSLKDAQNYANSFALNFMTSRSVPGSVSYQIIPNTSLKEYIESLRLS
;
A
#
# COMPACT_ATOMS: atom_id res chain seq x y z
N MET A 1 -4.52 4.08 19.88
CA MET A 1 -4.68 5.38 19.20
C MET A 1 -5.68 5.20 18.07
N SER A 2 -6.79 5.94 18.06
CA SER A 2 -7.76 5.85 16.95
C SER A 2 -7.14 6.45 15.68
N LEU A 3 -7.34 5.78 14.54
CA LEU A 3 -6.87 6.25 13.24
C LEU A 3 -7.83 7.35 12.75
N ASN A 4 -7.57 8.59 13.14
CA ASN A 4 -8.37 9.75 12.74
C ASN A 4 -7.99 10.22 11.31
N PRO A 5 -8.94 10.26 10.34
CA PRO A 5 -8.64 10.66 8.95
C PRO A 5 -8.07 12.08 8.83
N PHE A 6 -8.59 13.04 9.58
CA PHE A 6 -8.15 14.44 9.52
C PHE A 6 -6.71 14.58 10.03
N SER A 7 -6.38 13.94 11.15
CA SER A 7 -5.00 13.92 11.66
C SER A 7 -4.03 13.26 10.67
N ALA A 8 -4.45 12.15 10.06
CA ALA A 8 -3.64 11.46 9.05
C ALA A 8 -3.39 12.33 7.82
N PHE A 9 -4.41 13.04 7.33
CA PHE A 9 -4.29 13.99 6.24
C PHE A 9 -3.28 15.11 6.56
N LEU A 10 -3.43 15.78 7.70
CA LEU A 10 -2.51 16.85 8.12
C LEU A 10 -1.07 16.36 8.25
N LYS A 11 -0.87 15.14 8.79
CA LYS A 11 0.44 14.50 8.87
C LYS A 11 1.02 14.23 7.48
N THR A 12 0.23 13.70 6.55
CA THR A 12 0.68 13.50 5.16
C THR A 12 1.13 14.81 4.54
N VAL A 13 0.33 15.87 4.64
CA VAL A 13 0.68 17.19 4.10
C VAL A 13 2.00 17.67 4.70
N LYS A 14 2.13 17.63 6.03
CA LYS A 14 3.37 17.98 6.72
C LYS A 14 4.56 17.15 6.23
N TYR A 15 4.40 15.83 6.08
CA TYR A 15 5.49 14.94 5.65
C TYR A 15 5.88 15.14 4.19
N VAL A 16 4.94 15.46 3.31
CA VAL A 16 5.22 15.82 1.92
C VAL A 16 5.97 17.17 1.86
N LEU A 17 5.47 18.19 2.56
CA LEU A 17 6.10 19.53 2.59
C LEU A 17 7.51 19.50 3.20
N THR A 18 7.71 18.70 4.24
CA THR A 18 9.02 18.51 4.89
C THR A 18 9.90 17.46 4.20
N ARG A 19 9.50 16.96 3.02
CA ARG A 19 10.21 15.95 2.24
C ARG A 19 10.55 14.67 3.01
N LYS A 20 9.74 14.33 4.02
CA LYS A 20 9.81 13.05 4.73
C LYS A 20 9.19 11.92 3.94
N ILE A 21 8.26 12.22 3.03
CA ILE A 21 7.77 11.24 2.05
C ILE A 21 8.39 11.53 0.68
N HIS A 22 8.89 10.47 0.06
CA HIS A 22 9.41 10.46 -1.29
C HIS A 22 8.52 9.60 -2.19
N PHE A 23 8.56 9.89 -3.49
CA PHE A 23 7.87 9.12 -4.52
C PHE A 23 8.90 8.59 -5.54
N PRO A 24 9.63 7.51 -5.20
CA PRO A 24 10.68 6.99 -6.07
C PRO A 24 10.12 6.49 -7.40
N LYS A 25 10.82 6.78 -8.49
CA LYS A 25 10.42 6.36 -9.85
C LYS A 25 11.08 5.05 -10.31
N ASN A 26 12.10 4.58 -9.60
CA ASN A 26 12.95 3.44 -9.96
C ASN A 26 12.22 2.08 -10.08
N CYS A 27 11.04 1.95 -9.49
CA CYS A 27 10.21 0.75 -9.55
C CYS A 27 8.95 0.91 -10.41
N LEU A 28 8.68 2.10 -10.95
CA LEU A 28 7.51 2.32 -11.81
C LEU A 28 7.61 1.46 -13.07
N HIS A 29 6.45 0.96 -13.52
CA HIS A 29 6.28 0.08 -14.68
C HIS A 29 6.94 -1.29 -14.58
N LYS A 30 7.67 -1.58 -13.49
CA LYS A 30 8.16 -2.94 -13.24
C LYS A 30 6.99 -3.86 -12.93
N THR A 31 7.05 -5.07 -13.45
CA THR A 31 6.10 -6.14 -13.17
C THR A 31 6.63 -6.98 -12.01
N ILE A 32 5.77 -7.27 -11.04
CA ILE A 32 6.03 -8.18 -9.94
C ILE A 32 5.18 -9.43 -10.19
N THR A 33 5.83 -10.58 -10.29
CA THR A 33 5.16 -11.88 -10.29
C THR A 33 4.92 -12.28 -8.84
N MET A 34 3.67 -12.58 -8.51
CA MET A 34 3.26 -12.97 -7.16
C MET A 34 3.37 -14.49 -6.97
N GLU A 35 3.20 -14.94 -5.74
CA GLU A 35 3.28 -16.34 -5.33
C GLU A 35 2.27 -17.23 -6.09
N ASP A 36 1.14 -16.66 -6.48
CA ASP A 36 0.09 -17.31 -7.30
C ASP A 36 0.30 -17.11 -8.82
N LYS A 37 1.51 -16.74 -9.24
CA LYS A 37 1.92 -16.49 -10.63
C LYS A 37 1.22 -15.32 -11.33
N GLN A 38 0.34 -14.61 -10.63
CA GLN A 38 -0.28 -13.40 -11.17
C GLN A 38 0.75 -12.27 -11.28
N GLN A 39 0.62 -11.47 -12.34
CA GLN A 39 1.54 -10.40 -12.64
C GLN A 39 0.90 -9.05 -12.36
N PHE A 40 1.58 -8.23 -11.56
CA PHE A 40 1.12 -6.91 -11.19
C PHE A 40 2.16 -5.85 -11.54
N LYS A 41 1.75 -4.86 -12.31
CA LYS A 41 2.60 -3.75 -12.75
C LYS A 41 2.51 -2.59 -11.77
N VAL A 42 3.67 -2.12 -11.31
CA VAL A 42 3.76 -0.98 -10.40
C VAL A 42 3.41 0.31 -11.15
N PHE A 43 2.48 1.09 -10.61
CA PHE A 43 2.12 2.40 -11.16
C PHE A 43 2.31 3.57 -10.18
N ARG A 44 2.57 3.28 -8.89
CA ARG A 44 2.90 4.30 -7.88
C ARG A 44 3.74 3.68 -6.77
N HIS A 45 4.63 4.49 -6.19
CA HIS A 45 5.43 4.13 -5.03
C HIS A 45 5.59 5.34 -4.11
N ALA A 46 5.47 5.12 -2.80
CA ALA A 46 5.68 6.13 -1.78
C ALA A 46 6.49 5.52 -0.63
N VAL A 47 7.46 6.27 -0.12
CA VAL A 47 8.39 5.82 0.93
C VAL A 47 8.63 6.94 1.93
N MET A 48 8.57 6.62 3.23
CA MET A 48 8.96 7.49 4.33
C MET A 48 10.49 7.45 4.51
N SER A 49 11.11 8.60 4.79
CA SER A 49 12.57 8.74 4.91
C SER A 49 13.18 8.10 6.16
N THR A 50 12.37 7.79 7.18
CA THR A 50 12.85 7.19 8.44
C THR A 50 13.14 5.69 8.29
N LYS A 51 14.35 5.29 8.71
CA LYS A 51 14.99 3.96 8.64
C LYS A 51 14.05 2.81 8.20
N LEU A 52 14.22 2.39 6.95
CA LEU A 52 13.59 1.19 6.37
C LEU A 52 13.94 -0.10 7.16
N ASN A 53 15.07 -0.10 7.87
CA ASN A 53 15.58 -1.22 8.64
C ASN A 53 15.02 -1.16 10.08
N GLY A 54 13.92 -1.86 10.32
CA GLY A 54 13.50 -2.22 11.66
C GLY A 54 13.26 -3.72 11.68
N GLN A 55 13.87 -4.42 12.64
CA GLN A 55 13.71 -5.87 12.82
C GLN A 55 12.24 -6.29 13.04
N ASN A 56 11.37 -5.33 13.37
CA ASN A 56 9.96 -5.53 13.68
C ASN A 56 9.00 -5.13 12.54
N ALA A 57 9.51 -4.74 11.36
CA ALA A 57 8.67 -4.29 10.25
C ALA A 57 7.66 -5.36 9.82
N ALA A 58 6.50 -4.95 9.29
CA ALA A 58 5.50 -5.88 8.77
C ALA A 58 4.98 -5.47 7.40
N ILE A 59 4.73 -6.45 6.54
CA ILE A 59 4.05 -6.26 5.27
C ILE A 59 2.55 -6.43 5.46
N PHE A 60 1.77 -5.51 4.88
CA PHE A 60 0.34 -5.70 4.65
C PHE A 60 0.13 -5.75 3.13
N LYS A 61 -0.27 -6.91 2.59
CA LYS A 61 -0.56 -7.10 1.17
C LYS A 61 -2.06 -7.26 1.01
N VAL A 62 -2.70 -6.40 0.21
CA VAL A 62 -4.14 -6.45 -0.06
C VAL A 62 -4.39 -6.46 -1.55
N ARG A 63 -5.33 -7.30 -1.99
CA ARG A 63 -5.88 -7.35 -3.34
C ARG A 63 -7.34 -6.98 -3.30
N PHE A 64 -7.80 -6.33 -4.35
CA PHE A 64 -9.19 -5.93 -4.50
C PHE A 64 -9.53 -5.67 -5.97
N HIS A 65 -10.79 -5.88 -6.32
CA HIS A 65 -11.34 -5.50 -7.62
C HIS A 65 -12.28 -4.32 -7.43
N LEU A 66 -12.13 -3.24 -8.22
CA LEU A 66 -12.97 -2.06 -8.04
C LEU A 66 -14.36 -2.26 -8.64
N SER A 67 -15.38 -1.78 -7.91
CA SER A 67 -16.74 -1.71 -8.43
C SER A 67 -16.94 -0.40 -9.20
N GLY A 68 -17.47 -0.48 -10.42
CA GLY A 68 -17.94 0.67 -11.19
C GLY A 68 -16.87 1.68 -11.63
N MET A 69 -15.56 1.35 -11.54
CA MET A 69 -14.48 2.24 -11.96
C MET A 69 -13.37 1.47 -12.67
N SER A 70 -13.07 1.88 -13.91
CA SER A 70 -11.97 1.28 -14.69
C SER A 70 -10.60 1.60 -14.08
N PRO A 71 -9.57 0.78 -14.34
CA PRO A 71 -8.24 1.03 -13.82
C PRO A 71 -7.64 2.38 -14.23
N GLU A 72 -7.93 2.85 -15.44
CA GLU A 72 -7.47 4.13 -16.01
C GLU A 72 -8.01 5.32 -15.23
N LYS A 73 -9.28 5.24 -14.80
CA LYS A 73 -9.91 6.25 -13.93
C LYS A 73 -9.40 6.16 -12.50
N ASN A 74 -9.16 4.95 -11.98
CA ASN A 74 -8.74 4.78 -10.60
C ASN A 74 -7.27 5.16 -10.34
N LYS A 75 -6.36 4.94 -11.28
CA LYS A 75 -4.93 5.32 -11.14
C LYS A 75 -4.75 6.79 -10.69
N PRO A 76 -5.34 7.80 -11.37
CA PRO A 76 -5.28 9.18 -10.89
C PRO A 76 -6.13 9.40 -9.63
N PHE A 77 -7.34 8.83 -9.54
CA PHE A 77 -8.20 8.97 -8.37
C PHE A 77 -7.53 8.49 -7.07
N SER A 78 -6.68 7.46 -7.14
CA SER A 78 -5.97 6.85 -6.00
C SER A 78 -5.05 7.82 -5.23
N VAL A 79 -4.79 9.02 -5.77
CA VAL A 79 -4.13 10.12 -5.04
C VAL A 79 -4.94 10.53 -3.81
N ILE A 80 -6.27 10.58 -3.91
CA ILE A 80 -7.14 11.04 -2.82
C ILE A 80 -6.99 10.14 -1.59
N PRO A 81 -7.27 8.82 -1.64
CA PRO A 81 -7.09 7.96 -0.47
C PRO A 81 -5.62 7.87 -0.03
N MET A 82 -4.66 8.02 -0.94
CA MET A 82 -3.24 8.07 -0.58
C MET A 82 -2.95 9.19 0.43
N LEU A 83 -3.56 10.37 0.29
CA LEU A 83 -3.34 11.49 1.23
C LEU A 83 -3.74 11.18 2.68
N PHE A 84 -4.63 10.21 2.89
CA PHE A 84 -5.07 9.79 4.22
C PHE A 84 -4.30 8.58 4.76
N ILE A 85 -3.63 7.82 3.90
CA ILE A 85 -2.87 6.62 4.27
C ILE A 85 -1.46 6.98 4.73
N LEU A 86 -0.80 7.88 4.00
CA LEU A 86 0.63 8.14 4.17
C LEU A 86 0.99 8.78 5.53
N GLY A 87 0.03 9.38 6.21
CA GLY A 87 0.18 10.01 7.53
C GLY A 87 -0.29 9.13 8.69
N LEU A 88 -0.69 7.88 8.42
CA LEU A 88 -1.09 6.95 9.47
C LEU A 88 0.13 6.55 10.33
N PRO A 89 -0.06 6.35 11.65
CA PRO A 89 0.99 5.85 12.53
C PRO A 89 1.63 4.57 11.98
N GLY A 90 2.96 4.52 12.02
CA GLY A 90 3.73 3.37 11.57
C GLY A 90 3.84 3.20 10.05
N PHE A 91 3.26 4.09 9.22
CA PHE A 91 3.43 3.99 7.77
C PHE A 91 4.90 4.14 7.36
N ARG A 92 5.44 3.20 6.58
CA ARG A 92 6.82 3.26 6.04
C ARG A 92 6.87 3.31 4.52
N ALA A 93 6.14 2.46 3.83
CA ALA A 93 6.15 2.44 2.37
C ALA A 93 4.87 1.84 1.79
N LYS A 94 4.59 2.15 0.52
CA LYS A 94 3.54 1.49 -0.25
C LYS A 94 3.86 1.41 -1.73
N LEU A 95 3.66 0.23 -2.30
CA LEU A 95 3.55 0.01 -3.74
C LEU A 95 2.08 -0.12 -4.11
N TRP A 96 1.69 0.59 -5.17
CA TRP A 96 0.41 0.38 -5.84
C TRP A 96 0.67 -0.32 -7.15
N THR A 97 -0.02 -1.43 -7.36
CA THR A 97 0.16 -2.27 -8.52
C THR A 97 -1.20 -2.63 -9.12
N LEU A 98 -1.19 -2.94 -10.41
CA LEU A 98 -2.37 -3.32 -11.19
C LEU A 98 -2.03 -4.58 -11.99
N ASN A 99 -2.88 -5.59 -11.92
CA ASN A 99 -2.86 -6.67 -12.88
C ASN A 99 -3.61 -6.20 -14.14
N GLU A 100 -2.86 -5.94 -15.21
CA GLU A 100 -3.41 -5.40 -16.47
C GLU A 100 -4.29 -6.41 -17.21
N LYS A 101 -4.25 -7.71 -16.86
CA LYS A 101 -5.07 -8.75 -17.51
C LYS A 101 -6.48 -8.83 -16.95
N ASN A 102 -6.63 -8.73 -15.64
CA ASN A 102 -7.92 -8.92 -14.97
C ASN A 102 -8.46 -7.67 -14.28
N GLY A 103 -7.68 -6.58 -14.22
CA GLY A 103 -8.10 -5.31 -13.61
C GLY A 103 -7.94 -5.24 -12.09
N ASP A 104 -7.39 -6.28 -11.44
CA ASP A 104 -7.22 -6.31 -9.99
C ASP A 104 -6.13 -5.34 -9.54
N PHE A 105 -6.43 -4.61 -8.47
CA PHE A 105 -5.45 -3.79 -7.79
C PHE A 105 -4.81 -4.57 -6.65
N GLN A 106 -3.51 -4.35 -6.45
CA GLN A 106 -2.82 -4.81 -5.25
C GLN A 106 -2.05 -3.65 -4.60
N GLY A 107 -2.19 -3.55 -3.28
CA GLY A 107 -1.39 -2.66 -2.45
C GLY A 107 -0.45 -3.48 -1.58
N ILE A 108 0.85 -3.18 -1.62
CA ILE A 108 1.86 -3.79 -0.74
C ILE A 108 2.41 -2.68 0.14
N TYR A 109 2.17 -2.78 1.44
CA TYR A 109 2.51 -1.76 2.42
C TYR A 109 3.60 -2.29 3.33
N GLN A 110 4.54 -1.45 3.72
CA GLN A 110 5.39 -1.70 4.88
C GLN A 110 4.94 -0.81 6.04
N TRP A 111 4.79 -1.45 7.19
CA TRP A 111 4.49 -0.82 8.47
C TRP A 111 5.66 -0.97 9.43
N ASP A 112 5.69 -0.11 10.44
CA ASP A 112 6.73 -0.06 11.48
C ASP A 112 6.73 -1.30 12.35
N SER A 113 5.53 -1.83 12.63
CA SER A 113 5.31 -3.03 13.41
C SER A 113 4.17 -3.90 12.87
N LEU A 114 4.11 -5.16 13.31
CA LEU A 114 2.94 -6.02 13.14
C LEU A 114 1.66 -5.35 13.67
N LYS A 115 1.76 -4.66 14.81
CA LYS A 115 0.61 -3.98 15.42
C LYS A 115 0.08 -2.86 14.52
N ASP A 116 0.96 -2.11 13.88
CA ASP A 116 0.54 -1.05 12.95
C ASP A 116 -0.12 -1.61 11.68
N ALA A 117 0.38 -2.72 11.15
CA ALA A 117 -0.27 -3.43 10.04
C ALA A 117 -1.68 -3.94 10.42
N GLN A 118 -1.83 -4.49 11.64
CA GLN A 118 -3.13 -4.92 12.16
C GLN A 118 -4.07 -3.73 12.42
N ASN A 119 -3.55 -2.61 12.89
CA ASN A 119 -4.34 -1.38 13.05
C ASN A 119 -4.84 -0.88 11.69
N TYR A 120 -4.00 -0.93 10.65
CA TYR A 120 -4.41 -0.60 9.29
C TYR A 120 -5.54 -1.50 8.77
N ALA A 121 -5.51 -2.80 9.11
CA ALA A 121 -6.56 -3.75 8.76
C ALA A 121 -7.95 -3.33 9.28
N ASN A 122 -7.99 -2.58 10.38
CA ASN A 122 -9.20 -2.09 11.01
C ASN A 122 -9.43 -0.58 10.78
N SER A 123 -8.77 0.00 9.78
CA SER A 123 -8.77 1.44 9.54
C SER A 123 -9.92 1.90 8.64
N PHE A 124 -10.25 3.19 8.73
CA PHE A 124 -11.15 3.84 7.78
C PHE A 124 -10.67 3.70 6.33
N ALA A 125 -9.36 3.62 6.10
CA ALA A 125 -8.79 3.53 4.76
C ALA A 125 -9.07 2.16 4.13
N LEU A 126 -8.95 1.08 4.90
CA LEU A 126 -9.36 -0.25 4.42
C LEU A 126 -10.88 -0.31 4.25
N ASN A 127 -11.67 0.20 5.21
CA ASN A 127 -13.13 0.22 5.09
C ASN A 127 -13.60 0.97 3.83
N PHE A 128 -12.99 2.12 3.54
CA PHE A 128 -13.26 2.88 2.32
C PHE A 128 -12.88 2.08 1.06
N MET A 129 -11.72 1.43 1.05
CA MET A 129 -11.31 0.55 -0.06
C MET A 129 -12.33 -0.58 -0.27
N THR A 130 -12.74 -1.26 0.80
CA THR A 130 -13.71 -2.36 0.76
C THR A 130 -15.06 -1.90 0.23
N SER A 131 -15.57 -0.75 0.70
CA SER A 131 -16.85 -0.20 0.24
C SER A 131 -16.91 0.12 -1.25
N ARG A 132 -15.75 0.37 -1.88
CA ARG A 132 -15.62 0.67 -3.31
C ARG A 132 -15.25 -0.55 -4.16
N SER A 133 -15.04 -1.70 -3.53
CA SER A 133 -14.64 -2.91 -4.22
C SER A 133 -15.87 -3.75 -4.55
N VAL A 134 -15.75 -4.63 -5.55
CA VAL A 134 -16.75 -5.66 -5.80
C VAL A 134 -16.91 -6.50 -4.52
N PRO A 135 -18.15 -6.76 -4.05
CA PRO A 135 -18.37 -7.54 -2.83
C PRO A 135 -17.61 -8.87 -2.87
N GLY A 136 -16.88 -9.18 -1.79
CA GLY A 136 -16.08 -10.40 -1.67
C GLY A 136 -14.72 -10.39 -2.40
N SER A 137 -14.39 -9.34 -3.16
CA SER A 137 -13.09 -9.29 -3.89
C SER A 137 -11.89 -8.87 -3.03
N VAL A 138 -12.13 -8.28 -1.85
CA VAL A 138 -11.05 -7.81 -0.99
C VAL A 138 -10.47 -8.96 -0.18
N SER A 139 -9.17 -9.19 -0.32
CA SER A 139 -8.41 -10.13 0.50
C SER A 139 -7.10 -9.49 0.93
N TYR A 140 -6.65 -9.78 2.14
CA TYR A 140 -5.35 -9.30 2.61
C TYR A 140 -4.61 -10.35 3.43
N GLN A 141 -3.29 -10.20 3.48
CA GLN A 141 -2.40 -10.96 4.34
C GLN A 141 -1.44 -10.02 5.05
N ILE A 142 -1.00 -10.41 6.25
CA ILE A 142 0.02 -9.70 7.02
C ILE A 142 1.22 -10.64 7.19
N ILE A 143 2.40 -10.16 6.80
CA ILE A 143 3.67 -10.90 6.94
C ILE A 143 4.52 -10.16 7.98
N PRO A 144 4.71 -10.70 9.19
CA PRO A 144 5.50 -10.05 10.23
C PRO A 144 7.01 -10.12 9.92
N ASN A 145 7.79 -9.30 10.63
CA ASN A 145 9.26 -9.29 10.62
C ASN A 145 9.87 -9.28 9.21
N THR A 146 9.25 -8.53 8.29
CA THR A 146 9.61 -8.50 6.88
C THR A 146 9.56 -7.07 6.37
N SER A 147 10.66 -6.61 5.78
CA SER A 147 10.73 -5.33 5.07
C SER A 147 10.22 -5.45 3.63
N LEU A 148 9.86 -4.31 3.02
CA LEU A 148 9.41 -4.31 1.63
C LEU A 148 10.50 -4.80 0.68
N LYS A 149 11.76 -4.50 1.00
CA LYS A 149 12.91 -4.95 0.22
C LYS A 149 13.00 -6.48 0.23
N GLU A 150 13.02 -7.09 1.43
CA GLU A 150 13.10 -8.54 1.59
C GLU A 150 11.90 -9.24 0.94
N TYR A 151 10.69 -8.70 1.09
CA TYR A 151 9.49 -9.27 0.48
C TYR A 151 9.54 -9.23 -1.06
N ILE A 152 10.01 -8.14 -1.66
CA ILE A 152 10.13 -8.06 -3.11
C ILE A 152 11.28 -8.94 -3.63
N GLU A 153 12.36 -9.09 -2.86
CA GLU A 153 13.48 -9.98 -3.20
C GLU A 153 13.07 -11.45 -3.14
N SER A 154 12.26 -11.87 -2.17
CA SER A 154 11.78 -13.26 -2.08
C SER A 154 10.92 -13.67 -3.29
N LEU A 155 10.14 -12.73 -3.85
CA LEU A 155 9.34 -12.95 -5.06
C LEU A 155 10.16 -13.09 -6.35
N ARG A 156 11.46 -12.74 -6.33
CA ARG A 156 12.36 -12.93 -7.49
C ARG A 156 13.05 -14.29 -7.46
N LEU A 157 13.07 -14.94 -6.30
CA LEU A 157 13.69 -16.25 -6.09
C LEU A 157 12.70 -17.40 -6.25
N SER A 158 11.40 -17.09 -6.37
CA SER A 158 10.28 -18.02 -6.58
C SER A 158 9.88 -18.14 -8.05
#